data_AF-A0A2M7HU87-F1
#
_entry.id   AF-A0A2M7HU87-F1
#
_cell.length_a   1.000
_cell.length_b   1.000
_cell.length_c   1.000
_cell.angle_alpha   90.00
_cell.angle_beta   90.00
_cell.angle_gamma   90.00
#
_symmetry.space_group_name_H-M   'P 1'
#
loop_
_entity.id
_entity.type
_entity.pdbx_description
1 polymer ?
#
loop_
_entity_poly.entity_id
_entity_poly.type
_entity_poly.pdbx_seq_one_letter_code
_entity_poly.pdbx_strand_id
1 'polypeptide(L)'
;MKPRPRDYIQHFLQRLETNETVILRDHKDNLLLPIFPFFQLVHVVNLEVTIELILQFEIAMKGVFIRVDGFLTLTIAEQDYSEDDVRRLSINLFEKMRF
;
A
#
# COMPACT_ATOMS: atom_id res chain seq x y z
N MET A 1 -18.84 15.34 4.88
CA MET A 1 -19.26 14.14 5.63
C MET A 1 -18.14 13.13 5.55
N LYS A 2 -17.70 12.54 6.67
CA LYS A 2 -16.75 11.42 6.61
C LYS A 2 -17.46 10.22 5.93
N PRO A 3 -16.82 9.52 4.98
CA PRO A 3 -17.40 8.33 4.37
C PRO A 3 -17.71 7.28 5.45
N ARG A 4 -18.72 6.44 5.22
CA ARG A 4 -18.99 5.34 6.16
C ARG A 4 -17.81 4.36 6.08
N PRO A 5 -17.50 3.61 7.16
CA PRO A 5 -16.40 2.64 7.20
C PRO A 5 -16.31 1.72 5.97
N ARG A 6 -17.47 1.22 5.50
CA ARG A 6 -17.55 0.37 4.30
C ARG A 6 -17.18 1.11 3.01
N ASP A 7 -17.61 2.37 2.89
CA ASP A 7 -17.33 3.19 1.71
C ASP A 7 -15.82 3.47 1.62
N TYR A 8 -15.16 3.71 2.75
CA TYR A 8 -13.73 3.97 2.81
C TYR A 8 -12.88 2.77 2.38
N ILE A 9 -13.17 1.58 2.94
CA ILE A 9 -12.46 0.35 2.56
C ILE A 9 -12.70 0.03 1.08
N GLN A 10 -13.94 0.16 0.60
CA GLN A 10 -14.26 -0.09 -0.80
C GLN A 10 -13.48 0.85 -1.73
N HIS A 11 -13.40 2.14 -1.40
CA HIS A 11 -12.61 3.09 -2.19
C HIS A 11 -11.12 2.77 -2.19
N PHE A 12 -10.56 2.32 -1.06
CA PHE A 12 -9.17 1.86 -1.01
C PHE A 12 -8.95 0.66 -1.94
N LEU A 13 -9.83 -0.34 -1.90
CA LEU A 13 -9.74 -1.51 -2.77
C LEU A 13 -9.85 -1.15 -4.26
N GLN A 14 -10.80 -0.28 -4.63
CA GLN A 14 -10.95 0.23 -6.00
C GLN A 14 -9.70 0.97 -6.47
N ARG A 15 -9.03 1.71 -5.57
CA ARG A 15 -7.79 2.39 -5.87
C ARG A 15 -6.67 1.40 -6.16
N LEU A 16 -6.54 0.33 -5.39
CA LEU A 16 -5.56 -0.74 -5.66
C LEU A 16 -5.78 -1.36 -7.04
N GLU A 17 -7.02 -1.72 -7.38
CA GLU A 17 -7.38 -2.29 -8.69
C GLU A 17 -7.04 -1.34 -9.85
N THR A 18 -7.29 -0.04 -9.65
CA THR A 18 -6.95 0.99 -10.64
C THR A 18 -5.43 1.11 -10.80
N ASN A 19 -4.70 1.17 -9.69
CA ASN A 19 -3.24 1.26 -9.69
C ASN A 19 -2.61 0.03 -10.36
N GLU A 20 -3.10 -1.18 -10.08
CA GLU A 20 -2.64 -2.43 -10.71
C GLU A 20 -2.68 -2.33 -12.23
N THR A 21 -3.83 -1.88 -12.76
CA THR A 21 -4.02 -1.74 -14.21
C THR A 21 -3.04 -0.75 -14.83
N VAL A 22 -2.82 0.39 -14.17
CA VAL A 22 -1.93 1.45 -14.66
C VAL A 22 -0.47 1.02 -14.56
N ILE A 23 -0.02 0.54 -13.40
CA ILE A 23 1.39 0.21 -13.15
C ILE A 23 1.85 -0.97 -14.02
N LEU A 24 1.07 -2.05 -14.09
CA LEU A 24 1.46 -3.23 -14.88
C LEU A 24 1.48 -2.95 -16.39
N ARG A 25 0.70 -1.97 -16.86
CA ARG A 25 0.65 -1.58 -18.27
C ARG A 25 1.74 -0.57 -18.61
N ASP A 26 1.83 0.51 -17.83
CA ASP A 26 2.52 1.75 -18.21
C ASP A 26 3.86 1.97 -17.47
N HIS A 27 4.12 1.24 -16.37
CA HIS A 27 5.28 1.46 -15.50
C HIS A 27 6.06 0.18 -15.21
N LYS A 28 6.44 -0.54 -16.28
CA LYS A 28 7.12 -1.84 -16.19
C LYS A 28 8.51 -1.81 -15.57
N ASP A 29 9.16 -0.64 -15.61
CA ASP A 29 10.50 -0.43 -15.08
C ASP A 29 10.49 -0.03 -13.58
N ASN A 30 9.31 0.14 -12.98
CA ASN A 30 9.22 0.41 -11.55
C ASN A 30 9.69 -0.80 -10.74
N LEU A 31 10.39 -0.53 -9.63
CA LEU A 31 10.69 -1.54 -8.64
C LEU A 31 9.41 -2.02 -7.97
N LEU A 32 9.32 -3.32 -7.73
CA LEU A 32 8.22 -3.96 -7.01
C LEU A 32 8.75 -4.46 -5.65
N LEU A 33 8.27 -3.82 -4.59
CA LEU A 33 8.71 -4.07 -3.22
C LEU A 33 7.55 -4.69 -2.44
N PRO A 34 7.47 -6.04 -2.33
CA PRO A 34 6.42 -6.68 -1.57
C PRO A 34 6.57 -6.29 -0.10
N ILE A 35 5.56 -5.62 0.46
CA ILE A 35 5.63 -5.18 1.86
C ILE A 35 5.05 -6.28 2.76
N PHE A 36 3.81 -6.72 2.50
CA PHE A 36 3.20 -7.80 3.28
C PHE A 36 2.10 -8.55 2.51
N PRO A 37 1.76 -9.80 2.89
CA PRO A 37 0.71 -10.55 2.24
C PRO A 37 -0.65 -9.83 2.33
N PHE A 38 -1.30 -9.61 1.19
CA PHE A 38 -2.52 -8.78 1.12
C PHE A 38 -3.65 -9.32 2.01
N PHE A 39 -3.75 -10.65 2.14
CA PHE A 39 -4.75 -11.29 2.98
C PHE A 39 -4.63 -10.88 4.46
N GLN A 40 -3.48 -10.40 4.94
CA GLN A 40 -3.33 -9.95 6.32
C GLN A 40 -4.27 -8.80 6.67
N LEU A 41 -4.65 -7.95 5.71
CA LEU A 41 -5.58 -6.84 5.95
C LEU A 41 -6.93 -7.30 6.50
N VAL A 42 -7.41 -8.49 6.16
CA VAL A 42 -8.70 -9.00 6.66
C VAL A 42 -8.65 -9.38 8.14
N HIS A 43 -7.44 -9.55 8.68
CA HIS A 43 -7.19 -9.87 10.07
C HIS A 43 -6.85 -8.64 10.91
N VAL A 44 -6.70 -7.46 10.30
CA VAL A 44 -6.36 -6.23 11.02
C VAL A 44 -7.60 -5.64 11.68
N VAL A 45 -7.58 -5.51 13.00
CA VAL A 45 -8.67 -4.94 13.82
C VAL A 45 -8.79 -3.43 13.61
N ASN A 46 -7.68 -2.73 13.41
CA ASN A 46 -7.65 -1.27 13.18
C ASN A 46 -7.46 -0.92 11.68
N LEU A 47 -8.19 -1.61 10.80
CA LEU A 47 -8.00 -1.54 9.35
C LEU A 47 -8.03 -0.11 8.77
N GLU A 48 -8.93 0.76 9.23
CA GLU A 48 -9.00 2.15 8.74
C GLU A 48 -7.70 2.91 9.00
N VAL A 49 -7.14 2.78 10.21
CA VAL A 49 -5.87 3.42 10.59
C VAL A 49 -4.72 2.82 9.78
N THR A 50 -4.74 1.50 9.55
CA THR A 50 -3.74 0.84 8.71
C THR A 50 -3.81 1.32 7.26
N ILE A 51 -5.01 1.51 6.70
CA ILE A 51 -5.17 2.10 5.37
C ILE A 51 -4.61 3.52 5.33
N GLU A 52 -4.92 4.36 6.31
CA GLU A 52 -4.36 5.73 6.38
C GLU A 52 -2.83 5.72 6.39
N LEU A 53 -2.21 4.82 7.16
CA LEU A 53 -0.75 4.65 7.20
C LEU A 53 -0.19 4.17 5.85
N ILE A 54 -0.86 3.25 5.17
CA ILE A 54 -0.50 2.82 3.81
C ILE A 54 -0.51 4.01 2.85
N LEU A 55 -1.55 4.84 2.90
CA LEU A 55 -1.64 6.03 2.03
C LEU A 55 -0.57 7.09 2.36
N GLN A 56 -0.21 7.24 3.63
CA GLN A 56 0.89 8.10 4.04
C GLN A 56 2.25 7.56 3.56
N PHE A 57 2.42 6.23 3.57
CA PHE A 57 3.60 5.56 3.03
C PHE A 57 3.75 5.85 1.53
N GLU A 58 2.68 5.74 0.73
CA GLU A 58 2.70 6.11 -0.70
C GLU A 58 3.23 7.52 -0.93
N ILE A 59 2.67 8.50 -0.20
CA ILE A 59 3.04 9.91 -0.33
C ILE A 59 4.51 10.11 0.05
N ALA A 60 4.96 9.52 1.16
CA ALA A 60 6.32 9.67 1.64
C ALA A 60 7.36 9.08 0.67
N MET A 61 7.01 7.98 0.00
CA MET A 61 7.89 7.31 -0.96
C MET A 61 7.73 7.78 -2.40
N LYS A 62 6.75 8.65 -2.69
CA LYS A 62 6.31 8.97 -4.06
C LYS A 62 6.01 7.70 -4.88
N GLY A 63 5.55 6.66 -4.20
CA GLY A 63 5.20 5.37 -4.80
C GLY A 63 3.70 5.12 -4.69
N VAL A 64 3.24 4.02 -5.28
CA VAL A 64 1.85 3.57 -5.16
C VAL A 64 1.79 2.09 -4.85
N PHE A 65 0.82 1.69 -4.04
CA PHE A 65 0.56 0.29 -3.77
C PHE A 65 -0.31 -0.34 -4.84
N ILE A 66 0.04 -1.58 -5.16
CA ILE A 66 -0.74 -2.50 -5.98
C ILE A 66 -0.85 -3.85 -5.26
N ARG A 67 -1.77 -4.70 -5.69
CA ARG A 67 -1.71 -6.13 -5.36
C ARG A 67 -1.06 -6.88 -6.51
N VAL A 68 -0.05 -7.68 -6.19
CA VAL A 68 0.59 -8.58 -7.15
C VAL A 68 1.12 -9.80 -6.40
N ASP A 69 0.94 -10.99 -6.98
CA ASP A 69 1.38 -12.27 -6.41
C ASP A 69 0.94 -12.54 -4.96
N GLY A 70 -0.22 -12.00 -4.57
CA GLY A 70 -0.79 -12.18 -3.23
C GLY A 70 -0.25 -11.20 -2.17
N PHE A 71 0.59 -10.24 -2.55
CA PHE A 71 1.14 -9.22 -1.67
C PHE A 71 0.52 -7.86 -1.92
N LEU A 72 0.47 -7.03 -0.87
CA LEU A 72 0.42 -5.60 -1.03
C LEU A 72 1.86 -5.12 -1.29
N THR A 73 2.08 -4.61 -2.48
CA THR A 73 3.41 -4.33 -3.03
C THR A 73 3.53 -2.84 -3.32
N LEU A 74 4.55 -2.21 -2.76
CA LEU A 74 4.89 -0.83 -3.09
C LEU A 74 5.58 -0.81 -4.46
N THR A 75 5.10 0.05 -5.34
CA THR A 75 5.72 0.31 -6.64
C THR A 75 6.34 1.69 -6.64
N ILE A 76 7.60 1.78 -7.05
CA ILE A 76 8.39 3.01 -6.98
C ILE A 76 9.37 3.05 -8.13
N ALA A 77 9.60 4.24 -8.68
CA ALA A 77 10.64 4.42 -9.69
C ALA A 77 12.03 4.28 -9.04
N GLU A 78 12.99 3.69 -9.75
CA GLU A 78 14.32 3.37 -9.20
C GLU A 78 15.03 4.62 -8.64
N GLN A 79 14.89 5.78 -9.29
CA GLN A 79 15.51 7.03 -8.83
C GLN A 79 14.94 7.59 -7.52
N ASP A 80 13.72 7.18 -7.14
CA ASP A 80 13.06 7.60 -5.90
C ASP A 80 13.25 6.56 -4.78
N TYR A 81 13.87 5.41 -5.07
CA TYR A 81 14.07 4.34 -4.10
C TYR A 81 15.15 4.66 -3.05
N SER A 82 14.76 4.45 -1.79
CA SER A 82 15.63 4.53 -0.61
C SER A 82 15.33 3.35 0.30
N GLU A 83 16.26 2.40 0.39
CA GLU A 83 16.10 1.19 1.22
C GLU A 83 15.78 1.54 2.68
N ASP A 84 16.47 2.55 3.23
CA ASP A 84 16.28 2.98 4.61
C ASP A 84 14.89 3.57 4.86
N ASP A 85 14.34 4.34 3.92
CA ASP A 85 13.01 4.91 4.06
C ASP A 85 11.93 3.84 3.94
N VAL A 86 12.05 2.95 2.95
CA VAL A 86 11.14 1.81 2.77
C VAL A 86 11.14 0.94 4.02
N ARG A 87 12.32 0.59 4.54
CA ARG A 87 12.49 -0.22 5.75
C ARG A 87 11.84 0.45 6.96
N ARG A 88 12.14 1.73 7.21
CA ARG A 88 11.60 2.48 8.36
C ARG A 88 10.08 2.59 8.32
N LEU A 89 9.52 2.90 7.16
CA LEU A 89 8.06 3.04 6.99
C LEU A 89 7.35 1.69 7.06
N SER A 90 7.95 0.62 6.53
CA SER A 90 7.43 -0.74 6.68
C SER A 90 7.37 -1.16 8.15
N ILE A 91 8.45 -0.95 8.91
CA ILE A 91 8.48 -1.23 10.36
C ILE A 91 7.38 -0.46 11.08
N ASN A 92 7.25 0.85 10.81
CA ASN A 92 6.20 1.68 11.42
C ASN A 92 4.80 1.14 11.09
N LEU A 93 4.54 0.78 9.83
CA LEU A 93 3.28 0.18 9.42
C LEU A 93 2.97 -1.09 10.22
N PHE A 94 3.93 -2.02 10.31
CA PHE A 94 3.75 -3.27 11.05
C PHE A 94 3.55 -3.07 12.54
N GLU A 95 4.28 -2.16 13.18
CA GLU A 95 4.12 -1.84 14.60
C GLU A 95 2.74 -1.24 14.93
N LYS A 96 2.09 -0.61 13.94
CA LYS A 96 0.77 0.00 14.09
C LYS A 96 -0.38 -0.92 13.71
N MET A 97 -0.14 -1.96 12.91
CA MET A 97 -1.13 -2.99 12.62
C MET A 97 -1.47 -3.77 13.91
N ARG A 98 -2.76 -3.90 14.20
CA ARG A 98 -3.27 -4.71 15.32
C ARG A 98 -4.08 -5.86 14.76
N PHE A 99 -3.74 -7.08 15.16
CA PHE A 99 -4.41 -8.31 14.77
C PHE A 99 -5.35 -8.82 15.86
#